data_AF-A0AAJ6NP22-F1
#
_entry.id   AF-A0AAJ6NP22-F1
#
_cell.length_a   1.000
_cell.length_b   1.000
_cell.length_c   1.000
_cell.angle_alpha   90.00
_cell.angle_beta   90.00
_cell.angle_gamma   90.00
#
_symmetry.space_group_name_H-M   'P 1'
#
loop_
_entity.id
_entity.type
_entity.pdbx_description
1 polymer ?
#
loop_
_entity_poly.entity_id
_entity_poly.type
_entity_poly.pdbx_seq_one_letter_code
_entity_poly.pdbx_strand_id
1 'polypeptide(L)'
;MDFESKATAPNATDNVEGFAQPPRKPLELLRNTEALLRRPTVATLTPILPPKLSNKLQLASSLADEALQELAEIDLEQISDLELQSARTRVGLSFIGFGALMILMLLLYLDTLHPELSPVEQIRCFWYQYVWFVCLGVAGLFVLGREAMRPNSKQGKLKLKKRYR
;
A
#
# COMPACT_ATOMS: atom_id res chain seq x y z
N MET A 1 15.74 65.69 -0.85
CA MET A 1 15.62 65.05 -2.17
C MET A 1 15.27 63.61 -1.90
N ASP A 2 13.97 63.34 -1.88
CA ASP A 2 13.37 62.07 -1.51
C ASP A 2 13.11 61.28 -2.80
N PHE A 3 13.84 60.17 -2.98
CA PHE A 3 13.69 59.31 -4.15
C PHE A 3 12.62 58.26 -3.89
N GLU A 4 11.43 58.47 -4.45
CA GLU A 4 10.37 57.47 -4.53
C GLU A 4 10.81 56.28 -5.40
N SER A 5 10.75 55.08 -4.82
CA SER A 5 11.00 53.81 -5.51
C SER A 5 9.79 53.40 -6.35
N LYS A 6 9.84 53.66 -7.66
CA LYS A 6 8.88 53.13 -8.64
C LYS A 6 9.29 51.72 -9.06
N ALA A 7 8.76 50.70 -8.38
CA ALA A 7 8.89 49.31 -8.81
C ALA A 7 7.80 48.99 -9.85
N THR A 8 8.14 49.13 -11.12
CA THR A 8 7.36 48.59 -12.24
C THR A 8 7.75 47.11 -12.39
N ALA A 9 6.91 46.19 -11.91
CA ALA A 9 7.03 44.76 -12.25
C ALA A 9 6.17 44.47 -13.51
N PRO A 10 6.74 43.93 -14.59
CA PRO A 10 5.99 43.58 -15.79
C PRO A 10 5.20 42.28 -15.59
N ASN A 11 3.94 42.29 -16.02
CA ASN A 11 3.14 41.11 -16.30
C ASN A 11 3.85 40.25 -17.36
N ALA A 12 4.11 38.98 -17.03
CA ALA A 12 4.36 37.94 -18.01
C ALA A 12 3.74 36.63 -17.49
N THR A 13 2.48 36.43 -17.89
CA THR A 13 1.89 35.12 -18.09
C THR A 13 2.74 34.36 -19.10
N ASP A 14 3.65 33.50 -18.62
CA ASP A 14 4.25 32.45 -19.43
C ASP A 14 3.72 31.09 -18.97
N ASN A 15 2.82 30.60 -19.81
CA ASN A 15 2.30 29.25 -19.92
C ASN A 15 3.34 28.18 -19.58
N VAL A 16 3.24 27.59 -18.39
CA VAL A 16 3.74 26.24 -18.12
C VAL A 16 2.53 25.32 -18.03
N GLU A 17 1.81 25.17 -19.13
CA GLU A 17 0.97 23.99 -19.39
C GLU A 17 1.89 22.83 -19.81
N GLY A 18 2.71 22.38 -18.86
CA GLY A 18 3.60 21.25 -19.03
C GLY A 18 3.40 20.31 -17.85
N PHE A 19 2.93 19.09 -18.13
CA PHE A 19 2.85 17.94 -17.21
C PHE A 19 1.60 17.76 -16.34
N ALA A 20 0.42 18.23 -16.76
CA ALA A 20 -0.82 17.56 -16.35
C ALA A 20 -1.06 16.32 -17.26
N GLN A 21 -0.19 15.32 -17.18
CA GLN A 21 -0.56 13.99 -17.68
C GLN A 21 -1.78 13.54 -16.86
N PRO A 22 -2.87 13.06 -17.49
CA PRO A 22 -3.97 12.47 -16.73
C PRO A 22 -3.37 11.40 -15.81
N PRO A 23 -3.87 11.26 -14.56
CA PRO A 23 -3.36 10.25 -13.64
C PRO A 23 -3.47 8.90 -14.33
N ARG A 24 -2.33 8.37 -14.82
CA ARG A 24 -2.32 7.09 -15.54
C ARG A 24 -2.86 6.05 -14.58
N LYS A 25 -3.91 5.32 -14.98
CA LYS A 25 -4.47 4.26 -14.15
C LYS A 25 -3.33 3.29 -13.81
N PRO A 26 -3.04 3.03 -12.54
CA PRO A 26 -1.83 2.27 -12.17
C PRO A 26 -1.89 0.83 -12.67
N LEU A 27 -3.08 0.29 -12.96
CA LEU A 27 -3.25 -1.02 -13.61
C LEU A 27 -2.88 -1.01 -15.09
N GLU A 28 -3.16 0.08 -15.81
CA GLU A 28 -2.66 0.28 -17.17
C GLU A 28 -1.12 0.42 -17.18
N LEU A 29 -0.56 1.11 -16.19
CA LEU A 29 0.89 1.21 -16.03
C LEU A 29 1.51 -0.17 -15.81
N LEU A 30 0.94 -0.99 -14.91
CA LEU A 30 1.40 -2.33 -14.61
C LEU A 30 1.31 -3.27 -15.82
N ARG A 31 0.22 -3.18 -16.58
CA ARG A 31 0.08 -3.90 -17.85
C ARG A 31 1.18 -3.49 -18.84
N ASN A 32 1.43 -2.20 -18.99
CA ASN A 32 2.43 -1.71 -19.94
C ASN A 32 3.84 -2.13 -19.54
N THR A 33 4.18 -2.11 -18.25
CA THR A 33 5.49 -2.58 -17.77
C THR A 33 5.65 -4.09 -17.91
N GLU A 34 4.60 -4.86 -17.63
CA GLU A 34 4.59 -6.31 -17.87
C GLU A 34 4.78 -6.62 -19.36
N ALA A 35 4.03 -5.95 -20.24
CA ALA A 35 4.08 -6.20 -21.68
C ALA A 35 5.46 -5.87 -22.27
N LEU A 36 6.12 -4.83 -21.75
CA LEU A 36 7.49 -4.46 -22.11
C LEU A 36 8.50 -5.56 -21.74
N LEU A 37 8.25 -6.35 -20.69
CA LEU A 37 9.14 -7.43 -20.25
C LEU A 37 8.78 -8.77 -20.89
N ARG A 38 7.49 -9.11 -20.99
CA ARG A 38 7.00 -10.40 -21.48
C ARG A 38 7.24 -10.59 -22.98
N ARG A 39 6.86 -9.61 -23.80
CA ARG A 39 6.97 -9.71 -25.28
C ARG A 39 8.38 -10.04 -25.77
N PRO A 40 9.45 -9.34 -25.33
CA PRO A 40 10.80 -9.68 -25.75
C PRO A 40 11.25 -11.04 -25.17
N THR A 41 10.88 -11.35 -23.92
CA THR A 41 11.26 -12.62 -23.28
C THR A 41 10.62 -13.83 -23.97
N VAL A 42 9.36 -13.70 -24.38
CA VAL A 42 8.66 -14.73 -25.15
C VAL A 42 9.29 -14.85 -26.54
N ALA A 43 9.58 -13.74 -27.22
CA ALA A 43 10.19 -13.76 -28.54
C ALA A 43 11.59 -14.41 -28.55
N THR A 44 12.39 -14.23 -27.49
CA THR A 44 13.72 -14.85 -27.37
C THR A 44 13.65 -16.32 -26.98
N LEU A 45 12.72 -16.71 -26.10
CA LEU A 45 12.61 -18.09 -25.61
C LEU A 45 11.87 -19.01 -26.58
N THR A 46 10.86 -18.52 -27.30
CA THR A 46 10.05 -19.29 -28.26
C THR A 46 10.88 -20.13 -29.25
N PRO A 47 11.93 -19.60 -29.92
CA PRO A 47 12.72 -20.37 -30.88
C PRO A 47 13.73 -21.33 -30.24
N ILE A 48 14.04 -21.16 -28.94
CA ILE A 48 15.02 -21.98 -28.21
C ILE A 48 14.33 -23.21 -27.58
N LEU A 49 13.05 -23.09 -27.23
CA LEU A 49 12.32 -24.14 -26.54
C LEU A 49 11.77 -25.21 -27.51
N PRO A 50 11.65 -26.47 -27.04
CA PRO A 50 10.97 -27.53 -27.79
C PRO A 50 9.53 -27.11 -28.18
N PRO A 51 9.01 -27.54 -29.34
CA PRO A 51 7.76 -27.02 -29.90
C PRO A 51 6.55 -27.18 -28.98
N LYS A 52 6.48 -28.26 -28.18
CA LYS A 52 5.42 -28.46 -27.18
C LYS A 52 5.45 -27.42 -26.06
N LEU A 53 6.63 -26.99 -25.64
CA LEU A 53 6.81 -25.99 -24.59
C LEU A 53 6.64 -24.58 -25.15
N SER A 54 7.14 -24.34 -26.36
CA SER A 54 7.00 -23.09 -27.09
C SER A 54 5.52 -22.71 -27.29
N ASN A 55 4.69 -23.66 -27.74
CA ASN A 55 3.24 -23.45 -27.90
C ASN A 55 2.54 -23.16 -26.56
N LYS A 56 2.92 -23.86 -25.48
CA LYS A 56 2.36 -23.61 -24.14
C LYS A 56 2.76 -22.24 -23.61
N LEU A 57 4.01 -21.81 -23.86
CA LEU A 57 4.52 -20.51 -23.44
C LEU A 57 3.84 -19.37 -24.21
N GLN A 58 3.59 -19.53 -25.51
CA GLN A 58 2.80 -18.58 -26.28
C GLN A 58 1.35 -18.48 -25.79
N LEU A 59 0.70 -19.63 -25.52
CA LEU A 59 -0.68 -19.66 -25.01
C LEU A 59 -0.79 -19.04 -23.61
N ALA A 60 0.15 -19.35 -22.71
CA ALA A 60 0.21 -18.73 -21.39
C ALA A 60 0.46 -17.21 -21.49
N SER A 61 1.32 -16.80 -22.43
CA SER A 61 1.59 -15.40 -22.71
C SER A 61 0.36 -14.66 -23.24
N SER A 62 -0.43 -15.25 -24.14
CA SER A 62 -1.66 -14.63 -24.64
C SER A 62 -2.74 -14.54 -23.57
N LEU A 63 -2.90 -15.59 -22.75
CA LEU A 63 -3.84 -15.62 -21.64
C LEU A 63 -3.50 -14.58 -20.56
N ALA A 64 -2.20 -14.37 -20.31
CA ALA A 64 -1.74 -13.30 -19.43
C ALA A 64 -2.05 -11.90 -19.99
N ASP A 65 -1.91 -11.68 -21.30
CA ASP A 65 -2.25 -10.39 -21.94
C ASP A 65 -3.75 -10.08 -21.83
N GLU A 66 -4.60 -11.09 -22.04
CA GLU A 66 -6.05 -10.98 -21.91
C GLU A 66 -6.46 -10.70 -20.45
N ALA A 67 -5.92 -11.44 -19.49
CA ALA A 67 -6.17 -11.21 -18.07
C ALA A 67 -5.70 -9.81 -17.61
N LEU A 68 -4.55 -9.33 -18.10
CA LEU A 68 -4.04 -7.99 -17.78
C LEU A 68 -4.82 -6.88 -18.49
N GLN A 69 -5.38 -7.16 -19.67
CA GLN A 69 -6.30 -6.25 -20.37
C GLN A 69 -7.59 -6.08 -19.56
N GLU A 70 -8.19 -7.17 -19.10
CA GLU A 70 -9.36 -7.14 -18.20
C GLU A 70 -9.02 -6.38 -16.90
N LEU A 71 -7.84 -6.64 -16.31
CA LEU A 71 -7.40 -5.96 -15.09
C LEU A 71 -7.19 -4.45 -15.29
N ALA A 72 -6.69 -4.04 -16.46
CA ALA A 72 -6.49 -2.63 -16.78
C ALA A 72 -7.81 -1.88 -17.02
N GLU A 73 -8.86 -2.60 -17.41
CA GLU A 73 -10.21 -2.05 -17.58
C GLU A 73 -10.91 -1.79 -16.24
N ILE A 74 -10.46 -2.46 -15.17
CA ILE A 74 -10.94 -2.18 -13.80
C ILE A 74 -10.58 -0.75 -13.42
N ASP A 75 -11.61 0.05 -13.17
CA ASP A 75 -11.45 1.38 -12.62
C ASP A 75 -11.22 1.30 -11.11
N LEU A 76 -9.97 1.53 -10.67
CA LEU A 76 -9.64 1.59 -9.25
C LEU A 76 -10.41 2.70 -8.52
N GLU A 77 -10.91 3.73 -9.22
CA GLU A 77 -11.77 4.75 -8.60
C GLU A 77 -13.16 4.21 -8.24
N GLN A 78 -13.62 3.13 -8.90
CA GLN A 78 -14.84 2.41 -8.54
C GLN A 78 -14.64 1.42 -7.40
N ILE A 79 -13.41 0.88 -7.22
CA ILE A 79 -13.08 0.09 -6.03
C ILE A 79 -13.09 1.04 -4.84
N SER A 80 -14.19 1.01 -4.09
CA SER A 80 -14.38 1.97 -3.02
C SER A 80 -13.30 1.79 -1.95
N ASP A 81 -12.71 2.87 -1.48
CA ASP A 81 -11.73 2.91 -0.37
C ASP A 81 -12.21 2.11 0.87
N LEU A 82 -13.51 1.87 1.01
CA LEU A 82 -14.15 1.05 2.05
C LEU A 82 -13.83 -0.45 1.93
N GLU A 83 -13.65 -0.97 0.72
CA GLU A 83 -13.29 -2.39 0.51
C GLU A 83 -11.82 -2.63 0.90
N LEU A 84 -10.94 -1.69 0.58
CA LEU A 84 -9.54 -1.72 1.04
C LEU A 84 -9.40 -1.42 2.54
N GLN A 85 -10.33 -0.65 3.14
CA GLN A 85 -10.31 -0.35 4.57
C GLN A 85 -10.46 -1.63 5.41
N SER A 86 -11.30 -2.58 4.98
CA SER A 86 -11.50 -3.86 5.67
C SER A 86 -10.21 -4.67 5.73
N ALA A 87 -9.49 -4.76 4.61
CA ALA A 87 -8.20 -5.44 4.54
C ALA A 87 -7.14 -4.76 5.44
N ARG A 88 -7.02 -3.43 5.39
CA ARG A 88 -6.06 -2.68 6.21
C ARG A 88 -6.37 -2.75 7.70
N THR A 89 -7.64 -2.71 8.08
CA THR A 89 -8.11 -2.92 9.46
C THR A 89 -7.76 -4.32 9.95
N ARG A 90 -7.97 -5.34 9.11
CA ARG A 90 -7.62 -6.73 9.44
C ARG A 90 -6.11 -6.92 9.64
N VAL A 91 -5.28 -6.23 8.86
CA VAL A 91 -3.82 -6.21 9.05
C VAL A 91 -3.45 -5.51 10.36
N GLY A 92 -4.03 -4.34 10.67
CA GLY A 92 -3.78 -3.68 11.96
C GLY A 92 -4.15 -4.57 13.14
N LEU A 93 -5.31 -5.25 13.07
CA LEU A 93 -5.78 -6.17 14.11
C LEU A 93 -4.89 -7.41 14.24
N SER A 94 -4.39 -7.97 13.13
CA SER A 94 -3.49 -9.13 13.19
C SER A 94 -2.16 -8.78 13.85
N PHE A 95 -1.62 -7.58 13.64
CA PHE A 95 -0.42 -7.10 14.32
C PHE A 95 -0.62 -6.98 15.83
N ILE A 96 -1.76 -6.42 16.27
CA ILE A 96 -2.09 -6.32 17.69
C ILE A 96 -2.21 -7.72 18.31
N GLY A 97 -2.96 -8.62 17.66
CA GLY A 97 -3.15 -9.98 18.14
C GLY A 97 -1.86 -10.79 18.19
N PHE A 98 -1.03 -10.68 17.14
CA PHE A 98 0.27 -11.34 17.07
C PHE A 98 1.22 -10.81 18.14
N GLY A 99 1.30 -9.48 18.34
CA GLY A 99 2.12 -8.89 19.40
C GLY A 99 1.71 -9.39 20.79
N ALA A 100 0.40 -9.43 21.09
CA ALA A 100 -0.11 -9.96 22.35
C ALA A 100 0.21 -11.45 22.54
N LEU A 101 0.02 -12.26 21.49
CA LEU A 101 0.32 -13.69 21.52
C LEU A 101 1.82 -13.95 21.73
N MET A 102 2.69 -13.16 21.10
CA MET A 102 4.14 -13.27 21.27
C MET A 102 4.59 -12.89 22.69
N ILE A 103 3.96 -11.90 23.31
CA ILE A 103 4.21 -11.56 24.72
C ILE A 103 3.81 -12.72 25.64
N LEU A 104 2.62 -13.30 25.42
CA LEU A 104 2.16 -14.45 26.18
C LEU A 104 3.11 -15.64 26.03
N MET A 105 3.54 -15.93 24.81
CA MET A 105 4.48 -17.01 24.53
C MET A 105 5.85 -16.74 25.18
N LEU A 106 6.34 -15.49 25.16
CA LEU A 106 7.58 -15.09 25.82
C LEU A 106 7.49 -15.28 27.34
N LEU A 107 6.38 -14.88 27.96
CA LEU A 107 6.11 -15.10 29.39
C LEU A 107 6.14 -16.59 29.72
N LEU A 108 5.43 -17.42 28.95
CA LEU A 108 5.37 -18.86 29.17
C LEU A 108 6.76 -19.52 29.01
N TYR A 109 7.52 -19.05 28.01
CA TYR A 109 8.89 -19.52 27.78
C TYR A 109 9.80 -19.19 28.98
N LEU A 110 9.72 -17.96 29.49
CA LEU A 110 10.51 -17.52 30.64
C LEU A 110 10.13 -18.25 31.93
N ASP A 111 8.83 -18.44 32.17
CA ASP A 111 8.33 -19.16 33.34
C ASP A 111 8.74 -20.64 33.33
N THR A 112 8.82 -21.24 32.15
CA THR A 112 9.24 -22.66 32.01
C THR A 112 10.76 -22.83 32.14
N LEU A 113 11.57 -21.95 31.55
CA LEU A 113 13.03 -22.08 31.53
C LEU A 113 13.73 -21.50 32.75
N HIS A 114 13.16 -20.45 33.34
CA HIS A 114 13.75 -19.67 34.42
C HIS A 114 12.78 -19.48 35.58
N PRO A 115 12.29 -20.59 36.19
CA PRO A 115 11.42 -20.52 37.36
C PRO A 115 12.12 -19.89 38.57
N GLU A 116 13.46 -19.85 38.57
CA GLU A 116 14.23 -19.20 39.64
C GLU A 116 14.22 -17.66 39.61
N LEU A 117 13.86 -17.02 38.49
CA LEU A 117 13.85 -15.56 38.39
C LEU A 117 12.48 -14.99 38.76
N SER A 118 12.46 -13.91 39.54
CA SER A 118 11.23 -13.17 39.80
C SER A 118 10.74 -12.49 38.51
N PRO A 119 9.42 -12.22 38.36
CA PRO A 119 8.87 -11.61 37.15
C PRO A 119 9.52 -10.28 36.77
N VAL A 120 9.92 -9.49 37.79
CA VAL A 120 10.59 -8.20 37.59
C VAL A 120 12.01 -8.37 37.03
N GLU A 121 12.72 -9.42 37.46
CA GLU A 121 14.06 -9.74 36.97
C GLU A 121 14.00 -10.32 35.56
N GLN A 122 13.00 -11.15 35.25
CA GLN A 122 12.77 -11.64 33.89
C GLN A 122 12.52 -10.48 32.91
N ILE A 123 11.70 -9.50 33.29
CA ILE A 123 11.43 -8.31 32.47
C ILE A 123 12.70 -7.47 32.28
N ARG A 124 13.56 -7.35 33.29
CA ARG A 124 14.84 -6.64 33.16
C ARG A 124 15.81 -7.36 32.22
N CYS A 125 15.96 -8.67 32.35
CA CYS A 125 16.88 -9.45 31.52
C CYS A 125 16.43 -9.51 30.05
N PHE A 126 15.12 -9.58 29.80
CA PHE A 126 14.55 -9.72 28.46
C PHE A 126 13.84 -8.45 27.96
N TRP A 127 14.23 -7.29 28.50
CA TRP A 127 13.61 -6.00 28.23
C TRP A 127 13.48 -5.70 26.74
N TYR A 128 14.54 -6.00 25.97
CA TYR A 128 14.58 -5.73 24.54
C TYR A 128 13.51 -6.53 23.78
N GLN A 129 13.36 -7.83 24.07
CA GLN A 129 12.33 -8.67 23.46
C GLN A 129 10.92 -8.20 23.82
N TYR A 130 10.68 -7.82 25.08
CA TYR A 130 9.40 -7.25 25.50
C TYR A 130 9.06 -5.97 24.73
N VAL A 131 10.00 -5.01 24.67
CA VAL A 131 9.81 -3.75 23.95
C VAL A 131 9.53 -4.01 22.48
N TRP A 132 10.23 -4.96 21.86
CA TRP A 132 10.01 -5.32 20.44
C TRP A 132 8.57 -5.75 20.17
N PHE A 133 8.02 -6.67 20.98
CA PHE A 133 6.65 -7.15 20.79
C PHE A 133 5.59 -6.09 21.12
N VAL A 134 5.84 -5.26 22.13
CA VAL A 134 4.97 -4.12 22.44
C VAL A 134 4.97 -3.11 21.29
N CYS A 135 6.13 -2.77 20.73
CA CYS A 135 6.23 -1.88 19.57
C CYS A 135 5.46 -2.42 18.36
N LEU A 136 5.50 -3.73 18.13
CA LEU A 136 4.73 -4.38 17.06
C LEU A 136 3.22 -4.23 17.28
N GLY A 137 2.73 -4.39 18.52
CA GLY A 137 1.34 -4.14 18.87
C GLY A 137 0.93 -2.66 18.74
N VAL A 138 1.79 -1.74 19.18
CA VAL A 138 1.57 -0.28 19.05
C VAL A 138 1.51 0.15 17.58
N ALA A 139 2.35 -0.43 16.72
CA ALA A 139 2.29 -0.19 15.29
C ALA A 139 0.94 -0.63 14.69
N GLY A 140 0.42 -1.80 15.11
CA GLY A 140 -0.91 -2.26 14.72
C GLY A 140 -2.03 -1.33 15.18
N LEU A 141 -1.96 -0.83 16.42
CA LEU A 141 -2.88 0.19 16.96
C LEU A 141 -2.81 1.50 16.18
N PHE A 142 -1.63 1.92 15.77
CA PHE A 142 -1.45 3.14 14.97
C PHE A 142 -2.06 3.00 13.57
N VAL A 143 -1.87 1.85 12.92
CA VAL A 143 -2.54 1.53 11.64
C VAL A 143 -4.06 1.57 11.81
N LEU A 144 -4.59 0.99 12.89
CA LEU A 144 -6.02 0.98 13.18
C LEU A 144 -6.56 2.39 13.46
N GLY A 145 -5.84 3.17 14.26
CA GLY A 145 -6.18 4.56 14.58
C GLY A 145 -6.17 5.45 13.33
N ARG A 146 -5.20 5.27 12.44
CA ARG A 146 -5.14 5.97 11.15
C ARG A 146 -6.35 5.66 10.28
N GLU A 147 -6.78 4.39 10.21
CA GLU A 147 -7.97 4.00 9.45
C GLU A 147 -9.27 4.47 10.11
N ALA A 148 -9.33 4.58 11.44
CA ALA A 148 -10.49 5.12 12.16
C ALA A 148 -10.65 6.64 11.98
N MET A 149 -9.55 7.38 11.86
CA MET A 149 -9.55 8.83 11.63
C MET A 149 -9.81 9.21 10.16
N ARG A 150 -9.78 8.24 9.22
CA ARG A 150 -9.99 8.51 7.80
C ARG A 150 -11.46 8.90 7.56
N PRO A 151 -11.74 10.08 6.98
CA PRO A 151 -13.12 10.50 6.74
C PRO A 151 -13.78 9.58 5.72
N ASN A 152 -14.87 8.93 6.13
CA ASN A 152 -15.70 8.13 5.24
C ASN A 152 -16.25 9.03 4.13
N SER A 153 -15.77 8.84 2.89
CA SER A 153 -16.15 9.64 1.70
C SER A 153 -17.67 9.73 1.47
N LYS A 154 -18.44 8.78 2.02
CA LYS A 154 -19.92 8.79 2.03
C LYS A 154 -20.51 9.97 2.82
N GLN A 155 -19.86 10.47 3.88
CA GLN A 155 -20.41 11.57 4.69
C GLN A 155 -20.25 12.95 4.00
N GLY A 156 -19.23 13.14 3.17
CA GLY A 156 -19.03 14.37 2.40
C GLY A 156 -20.11 14.58 1.33
N LYS A 157 -20.44 13.52 0.57
CA LYS A 157 -21.50 13.56 -0.46
C LYS A 157 -22.90 13.76 0.14
N LEU A 158 -23.18 13.18 1.31
CA LEU A 158 -24.44 13.37 2.03
C LEU A 158 -24.61 14.79 2.62
N LYS A 159 -23.52 15.40 3.12
CA LYS A 159 -23.55 16.78 3.61
C LYS A 159 -23.74 17.80 2.48
N LEU A 160 -23.11 17.60 1.32
CA LEU A 160 -23.37 18.47 0.15
C LEU A 160 -24.81 18.37 -0.33
N LYS A 161 -25.39 17.16 -0.41
CA LYS A 161 -26.78 16.97 -0.87
C LYS A 161 -27.83 17.62 0.04
N LYS A 162 -27.54 17.80 1.34
CA LYS A 162 -28.41 18.52 2.28
C LYS A 162 -28.26 20.05 2.23
N ARG A 163 -27.14 20.57 1.72
CA ARG A 163 -26.87 22.02 1.68
C ARG A 163 -27.48 22.72 0.44
N TYR A 164 -27.91 21.93 -0.54
CA TYR A 164 -28.54 22.40 -1.79
C TYR A 164 -30.04 22.04 -1.88
N ARG A 165 -30.69 21.73 -0.75
CA ARG A 165 -32.13 21.48 -0.67
C ARG A 165 -32.80 22.50 0.22
#